data_AF-E4ZGL4-F1
#
_entry.id   AF-E4ZGL4-F1
#
_cell.length_a   1.000
_cell.length_b   1.000
_cell.length_c   1.000
_cell.angle_alpha   90.00
_cell.angle_beta   90.00
_cell.angle_gamma   90.00
#
_symmetry.space_group_name_H-M   'P 1'
#
loop_
_entity.id
_entity.type
_entity.pdbx_description
1 polymer ?
#
loop_
_entity_poly.entity_id
_entity_poly.type
_entity_poly.pdbx_seq_one_letter_code
_entity_poly.pdbx_strand_id
1 'polypeptide(L)'
;MHAARLNEVKSREHNPRQSCEEGQTLISQAQSVRNDIITGAQLKRRVVFARNIKLFFGGPRHSLIDSSATRARKRLTRERCERICGLRPDGVITWAAAFPPSTWTASSMSNSAFDYVEEHIEQGLPVVWPSEIFEILNDLEVEEPLNLSSKYKGFLEAVRRSEQEKLTPAGPVPRLRV
;
A
#
# COMPACT_ATOMS: atom_id res chain seq x y z
N MET A 1 26.96 54.65 2.55
CA MET A 1 25.61 54.04 2.67
C MET A 1 25.28 53.29 1.40
N HIS A 2 25.50 51.97 1.37
CA HIS A 2 25.01 51.10 0.31
C HIS A 2 24.44 49.83 0.94
N ALA A 3 23.13 49.66 0.80
CA ALA A 3 22.43 48.43 1.10
C ALA A 3 22.52 47.50 -0.12
N ALA A 4 22.80 46.21 0.11
CA ALA A 4 22.54 45.15 -0.85
C ALA A 4 22.13 43.86 -0.10
N ARG A 5 20.94 43.38 -0.47
CA ARG A 5 20.25 42.17 -0.03
C ARG A 5 20.92 40.88 -0.55
N LEU A 6 20.40 39.75 -0.04
CA LEU A 6 20.41 38.34 -0.52
C LEU A 6 21.29 37.44 0.38
N ASN A 7 20.84 36.30 0.93
CA ASN A 7 19.78 35.36 0.56
C ASN A 7 19.23 34.67 1.82
N GLU A 8 17.92 34.74 2.05
CA GLU A 8 17.23 33.75 2.88
C GLU A 8 16.89 32.54 2.00
N VAL A 9 17.60 31.43 2.23
CA VAL A 9 17.15 30.12 1.77
C VAL A 9 15.91 29.78 2.57
N LYS A 10 14.74 30.07 1.99
CA LYS A 10 13.45 29.67 2.54
C LYS A 10 13.32 28.16 2.39
N SER A 11 13.77 27.41 3.39
CA SER A 11 13.44 26.01 3.56
C SER A 11 11.92 25.86 3.42
N ARG A 12 11.49 25.01 2.49
CA ARG A 12 10.08 24.65 2.30
C ARG A 12 9.61 23.88 3.53
N GLU A 13 9.22 24.60 4.58
CA GLU A 13 8.42 24.04 5.66
C GLU A 13 7.08 23.62 5.08
N HIS A 14 6.89 22.31 4.97
CA HIS A 14 5.66 21.70 4.49
C HIS A 14 4.60 21.86 5.60
N ASN A 15 3.49 22.55 5.29
CA ASN A 15 2.45 22.87 6.26
C ASN A 15 1.73 21.58 6.74
N PRO A 16 1.74 21.24 8.04
CA PRO A 16 1.10 20.04 8.56
C PRO A 16 -0.38 19.89 8.18
N ARG A 17 -1.10 21.00 7.99
CA ARG A 17 -2.50 20.99 7.55
C ARG A 17 -2.65 20.46 6.12
N GLN A 18 -1.75 20.84 5.21
CA GLN A 18 -1.79 20.43 3.81
C GLN A 18 -1.48 18.94 3.63
N SER A 19 -0.57 18.38 4.44
CA SER A 19 -0.28 16.94 4.43
C SER A 19 -1.45 16.11 4.96
N CYS A 20 -2.20 16.65 5.93
CA CYS A 20 -3.41 16.01 6.44
C CYS A 20 -4.52 15.97 5.39
N GLU A 21 -4.73 17.05 4.62
CA GLU A 21 -5.71 17.11 3.53
C GLU A 21 -5.35 16.16 2.36
N GLU A 22 -4.08 16.11 1.96
CA GLU A 22 -3.59 15.16 0.94
C GLU A 22 -3.82 13.72 1.40
N GLY A 23 -3.42 13.38 2.63
CA GLY A 23 -3.62 12.06 3.22
C GLY A 23 -5.09 11.65 3.31
N GLN A 24 -5.97 12.55 3.76
CA GLN A 24 -7.42 12.32 3.82
C GLN A 24 -8.00 12.02 2.45
N THR A 25 -7.62 12.80 1.43
CA THR A 25 -8.08 12.60 0.05
C THR A 25 -7.68 11.21 -0.46
N LEU A 26 -6.44 10.80 -0.19
CA LEU A 26 -5.93 9.47 -0.56
C LEU A 26 -6.67 8.34 0.16
N ILE A 27 -6.97 8.50 1.45
CA ILE A 27 -7.77 7.52 2.21
C ILE A 27 -9.18 7.40 1.64
N SER A 28 -9.86 8.50 1.36
CA SER A 28 -11.19 8.47 0.72
C SER A 28 -11.14 7.78 -0.64
N GLN A 29 -10.10 8.03 -1.44
CA GLN A 29 -9.89 7.33 -2.71
C GLN A 29 -9.70 5.82 -2.50
N ALA A 30 -8.87 5.41 -1.54
CA ALA A 30 -8.61 3.99 -1.26
C ALA A 30 -9.88 3.26 -0.80
N GLN A 31 -10.67 3.89 0.07
CA GLN A 31 -11.95 3.37 0.52
C GLN A 31 -12.97 3.27 -0.62
N SER A 32 -13.04 4.27 -1.49
CA SER A 32 -13.89 4.22 -2.69
C SER A 32 -13.49 3.07 -3.62
N VAL A 33 -12.19 2.92 -3.93
CA VAL A 33 -11.71 1.82 -4.79
C VAL A 33 -12.00 0.46 -4.15
N ARG A 34 -11.79 0.32 -2.84
CA ARG A 34 -12.12 -0.89 -2.09
C ARG A 34 -13.60 -1.24 -2.22
N ASN A 35 -14.48 -0.26 -1.99
CA ASN A 35 -15.93 -0.47 -2.08
C ASN A 35 -16.37 -0.80 -3.52
N ASP A 36 -15.81 -0.14 -4.54
CA ASP A 36 -16.05 -0.45 -5.95
C ASP A 36 -15.72 -1.91 -6.29
N ILE A 37 -14.59 -2.42 -5.79
CA ILE A 37 -14.16 -3.81 -6.02
C ILE A 37 -15.12 -4.78 -5.35
N ILE A 38 -15.50 -4.52 -4.10
CA ILE A 38 -16.39 -5.40 -3.33
C ILE A 38 -17.78 -5.45 -3.98
N THR A 39 -18.34 -4.28 -4.29
CA THR A 39 -19.71 -4.16 -4.82
C THR A 39 -19.81 -4.57 -6.28
N GLY A 40 -18.81 -4.25 -7.09
CA GLY A 40 -18.76 -4.61 -8.49
C GLY A 40 -18.19 -6.01 -8.75
N ALA A 41 -17.66 -6.68 -7.72
CA ALA A 41 -16.93 -7.94 -7.80
C ALA A 41 -15.82 -7.94 -8.88
N GLN A 42 -15.21 -6.77 -9.14
CA GLN A 42 -14.26 -6.61 -10.23
C GLN A 42 -13.11 -5.63 -9.90
N LEU A 43 -11.88 -6.03 -10.19
CA LEU A 43 -10.68 -5.19 -10.16
C LEU A 43 -10.42 -4.53 -11.52
N LYS A 44 -10.83 -3.27 -11.67
CA LYS A 44 -10.68 -2.49 -12.92
C LYS A 44 -9.21 -2.36 -13.39
N ARG A 45 -8.24 -2.37 -12.49
CA ARG A 45 -6.82 -2.09 -12.78
C ARG A 45 -5.87 -3.25 -12.42
N ARG A 46 -6.18 -4.46 -12.88
CA ARG A 46 -5.40 -5.70 -12.62
C ARG A 46 -3.88 -5.52 -12.77
N VAL A 47 -3.44 -4.92 -13.89
CA VAL A 47 -2.01 -4.71 -14.18
C VAL A 47 -1.33 -3.80 -13.15
N VAL A 48 -2.04 -2.77 -12.67
CA VAL A 48 -1.50 -1.85 -11.65
C VAL A 48 -1.38 -2.57 -10.31
N PHE A 49 -2.41 -3.34 -9.94
CA PHE A 49 -2.40 -4.15 -8.73
C PHE A 49 -1.24 -5.13 -8.74
N ALA A 50 -1.10 -5.93 -9.80
CA ALA A 50 -0.01 -6.90 -9.93
C ALA A 50 1.37 -6.23 -9.88
N ARG A 51 1.54 -5.07 -10.54
CA ARG A 51 2.78 -4.30 -10.50
C ARG A 51 3.11 -3.81 -9.09
N ASN A 52 2.12 -3.36 -8.33
CA ASN A 52 2.29 -2.96 -6.94
C ASN A 52 2.73 -4.14 -6.08
N ILE A 53 2.05 -5.29 -6.16
CA ILE A 53 2.43 -6.50 -5.42
C ILE A 53 3.88 -6.90 -5.73
N LYS A 54 4.25 -6.97 -7.02
CA LYS A 54 5.64 -7.24 -7.43
C LYS A 54 6.63 -6.22 -6.85
N LEU A 55 6.26 -4.94 -6.81
CA LEU A 55 7.12 -3.89 -6.28
C LEU A 55 7.24 -3.96 -4.75
N PHE A 56 6.17 -4.25 -4.01
CA PHE A 56 6.20 -4.35 -2.55
C PHE A 56 7.12 -5.46 -2.07
N PHE A 57 6.98 -6.64 -2.68
CA PHE A 57 7.68 -7.84 -2.25
C PHE A 57 9.02 -8.08 -2.96
N GLY A 58 9.26 -7.45 -4.11
CA GLY A 58 10.55 -7.49 -4.82
C GLY A 58 11.43 -6.25 -4.60
N GLY A 59 10.83 -5.12 -4.22
CA GLY A 59 11.49 -3.84 -4.11
C GLY A 59 11.93 -3.24 -5.47
N PRO A 60 12.45 -2.00 -5.46
CA PRO A 60 12.99 -1.39 -6.67
C PRO A 60 14.30 -2.07 -7.09
N ARG A 61 14.46 -2.35 -8.39
CA ARG A 61 15.69 -2.92 -8.95
C ARG A 61 16.82 -1.89 -8.94
N HIS A 62 17.99 -2.27 -8.43
CA HIS A 62 19.19 -1.43 -8.47
C HIS A 62 19.94 -1.60 -9.80
N SER A 63 20.60 -0.53 -10.23
CA SER A 63 21.49 -0.55 -11.38
C SER A 63 22.82 0.11 -11.01
N LEU A 64 23.93 -0.45 -11.50
CA LEU A 64 25.28 0.10 -11.25
C LEU A 64 25.45 1.51 -11.81
N ILE A 65 24.70 1.84 -12.86
CA ILE A 65 24.70 3.16 -13.51
C ILE A 65 23.68 4.14 -12.88
N ASP A 66 23.01 3.77 -11.78
CA ASP A 66 22.10 4.69 -11.10
C ASP A 66 22.87 5.90 -10.54
N SER A 67 22.36 7.10 -10.86
CA SER A 67 22.81 8.34 -10.23
C SER A 67 22.55 8.33 -8.73
N SER A 68 23.27 9.16 -7.97
CA SER A 68 23.08 9.32 -6.52
C SER A 68 21.62 9.64 -6.17
N ALA A 69 21.00 10.58 -6.90
CA ALA A 69 19.58 10.93 -6.74
C ALA A 69 18.64 9.76 -7.03
N THR A 70 18.95 8.93 -8.03
CA THR A 70 18.15 7.73 -8.34
C THR A 70 18.28 6.66 -7.26
N ARG A 71 19.48 6.43 -6.73
CA ARG A 71 19.70 5.52 -5.59
C ARG A 71 18.94 5.98 -4.35
N ALA A 72 18.97 7.28 -4.05
CA ALA A 72 18.23 7.86 -2.92
C ALA A 72 16.71 7.62 -3.05
N ARG A 73 16.13 7.86 -4.25
CA ARG A 73 14.72 7.56 -4.51
C ARG A 73 14.41 6.08 -4.38
N LYS A 74 15.25 5.18 -4.91
CA LYS A 74 15.07 3.74 -4.77
C LYS A 74 15.14 3.29 -3.31
N ARG A 75 16.02 3.87 -2.49
CA ARG A 75 16.09 3.57 -1.06
C ARG A 75 14.80 3.96 -0.35
N LEU A 76 14.31 5.19 -0.52
CA LEU A 76 13.04 5.62 0.08
C LEU A 76 11.85 4.78 -0.42
N THR A 77 11.80 4.44 -1.72
CA THR A 77 10.76 3.53 -2.23
C THR A 77 10.85 2.15 -1.58
N ARG A 78 12.05 1.61 -1.31
CA ARG A 78 12.24 0.34 -0.60
C ARG A 78 11.72 0.41 0.83
N GLU A 79 12.08 1.45 1.57
CA GLU A 79 11.58 1.69 2.93
C GLU A 79 10.03 1.74 2.96
N ARG A 80 9.42 2.44 1.99
CA ARG A 80 7.96 2.46 1.84
C ARG A 80 7.37 1.07 1.52
N CYS A 81 8.02 0.28 0.66
CA CYS A 81 7.59 -1.09 0.38
C CYS A 81 7.62 -1.97 1.64
N GLU A 82 8.66 -1.82 2.46
CA GLU A 82 8.81 -2.57 3.71
C GLU A 82 7.69 -2.25 4.69
N ARG A 83 7.36 -0.97 4.84
CA ARG A 83 6.24 -0.46 5.65
C ARG A 83 4.89 -0.97 5.14
N ILE A 84 4.62 -0.84 3.84
CA ILE A 84 3.39 -1.36 3.23
C ILE A 84 3.26 -2.87 3.47
N CYS A 85 4.32 -3.66 3.32
CA CYS A 85 4.26 -5.10 3.60
C CYS A 85 4.07 -5.45 5.08
N GLY A 86 4.27 -4.50 6.00
CA GLY A 86 4.00 -4.66 7.43
C GLY A 86 2.52 -4.53 7.79
N LEU A 87 1.69 -4.03 6.85
CA LEU A 87 0.26 -3.96 6.99
C LEU A 87 -0.39 -5.35 7.02
N ARG A 88 -1.59 -5.43 7.58
CA ARG A 88 -2.52 -6.54 7.44
C ARG A 88 -2.81 -6.83 5.96
N PRO A 89 -3.17 -8.09 5.63
CA PRO A 89 -3.50 -8.48 4.27
C PRO A 89 -4.45 -7.51 3.53
N ASP A 90 -5.54 -7.12 4.19
CA ASP A 90 -6.52 -6.19 3.62
C ASP A 90 -5.94 -4.80 3.34
N GLY A 91 -5.01 -4.31 4.17
CA GLY A 91 -4.31 -3.05 3.97
C GLY A 91 -3.41 -3.08 2.74
N VAL A 92 -2.62 -4.16 2.58
CA VAL A 92 -1.77 -4.37 1.41
C VAL A 92 -2.59 -4.43 0.12
N ILE A 93 -3.68 -5.21 0.12
CA ILE A 93 -4.58 -5.35 -1.05
C ILE A 93 -5.21 -4.01 -1.39
N THR A 94 -5.70 -3.27 -0.39
CA THR A 94 -6.29 -1.94 -0.59
C THR A 94 -5.26 -0.97 -1.18
N TRP A 95 -4.03 -0.93 -0.65
CA TRP A 95 -2.97 -0.08 -1.19
C TRP A 95 -2.66 -0.43 -2.64
N ALA A 96 -2.47 -1.73 -2.93
CA ALA A 96 -2.13 -2.21 -4.27
C ALA A 96 -3.21 -1.86 -5.31
N ALA A 97 -4.47 -1.89 -4.91
CA ALA A 97 -5.60 -1.58 -5.79
C ALA A 97 -5.77 -0.06 -6.00
N ALA A 98 -5.60 0.73 -4.94
CA ALA A 98 -5.90 2.16 -4.95
C ALA A 98 -4.81 3.00 -5.61
N PHE A 99 -3.53 2.68 -5.38
CA PHE A 99 -2.44 3.61 -5.63
C PHE A 99 -1.40 3.05 -6.61
N PRO A 100 -1.37 3.51 -7.88
CA PRO A 100 -0.28 3.18 -8.79
C PRO A 100 1.10 3.56 -8.22
N PRO A 101 2.20 2.86 -8.57
CA PRO A 101 3.54 3.25 -8.10
C PRO A 101 3.90 4.72 -8.37
N SER A 102 3.36 5.30 -9.45
CA SER A 102 3.56 6.70 -9.80
C SER A 102 2.91 7.68 -8.82
N THR A 103 2.04 7.25 -7.91
CA THR A 103 1.38 8.13 -6.93
C THR A 103 2.07 8.11 -5.57
N TRP A 104 2.72 7.01 -5.16
CA TRP A 104 3.25 6.86 -3.79
C TRP A 104 4.76 6.66 -3.69
N THR A 105 5.51 6.54 -4.79
CA THR A 105 6.98 6.38 -4.72
C THR A 105 7.70 7.70 -4.33
N ALA A 106 9.01 7.61 -4.08
CA ALA A 106 9.90 8.61 -3.46
C ALA A 106 9.98 10.04 -4.08
N SER A 107 9.12 10.38 -5.02
CA SER A 107 9.00 11.73 -5.61
C SER A 107 7.55 12.17 -5.85
N SER A 108 6.57 11.31 -5.52
CA SER A 108 5.17 11.53 -5.86
C SER A 108 4.32 11.90 -4.65
N MET A 109 4.53 11.19 -3.54
CA MET A 109 3.81 11.41 -2.29
C MET A 109 4.78 11.92 -1.22
N SER A 110 4.37 12.95 -0.50
CA SER A 110 5.12 13.47 0.65
C SER A 110 5.27 12.39 1.74
N ASN A 111 6.29 12.49 2.60
CA ASN A 111 6.43 11.51 3.70
C ASN A 111 5.26 11.58 4.66
N SER A 112 4.81 12.80 5.00
CA SER A 112 3.66 13.01 5.86
C SER A 112 2.36 12.45 5.29
N ALA A 113 2.10 12.59 3.98
CA ALA A 113 0.95 11.94 3.35
C ALA A 113 1.08 10.41 3.35
N PHE A 114 2.29 9.88 3.10
CA PHE A 114 2.53 8.43 3.17
C PHE A 114 2.27 7.89 4.58
N ASP A 115 2.82 8.55 5.60
CA ASP A 115 2.65 8.19 7.01
C ASP A 115 1.17 8.23 7.40
N TYR A 116 0.45 9.28 6.96
CA TYR A 116 -0.99 9.41 7.19
C TYR A 116 -1.77 8.25 6.55
N VAL A 117 -1.49 7.94 5.28
CA VAL A 117 -2.17 6.83 4.60
C VAL A 117 -1.88 5.51 5.28
N GLU A 118 -0.64 5.22 5.65
CA GLU A 118 -0.27 3.98 6.34
C GLU A 118 -1.03 3.80 7.67
N GLU A 119 -1.15 4.86 8.46
CA GLU A 119 -1.86 4.81 9.74
C GLU A 119 -3.38 4.60 9.58
N HIS A 120 -3.95 5.03 8.45
CA HIS A 120 -5.41 5.10 8.27
C HIS A 120 -5.97 4.10 7.26
N ILE A 121 -5.15 3.47 6.42
CA ILE A 121 -5.63 2.60 5.33
C ILE A 121 -6.33 1.33 5.84
N GLU A 122 -6.00 0.89 7.04
CA GLU A 122 -6.60 -0.29 7.68
C GLU A 122 -7.88 0.03 8.46
N GLN A 123 -8.25 1.30 8.58
CA GLN A 123 -9.44 1.70 9.30
C GLN A 123 -10.68 1.23 8.53
N GLY A 124 -11.48 0.37 9.16
CA GLY A 124 -12.70 -0.19 8.60
C GLY A 124 -12.98 -1.62 9.07
N LEU A 125 -14.12 -2.15 8.65
CA LEU A 125 -14.47 -3.54 8.92
C LEU A 125 -13.62 -4.50 8.09
N PRO A 126 -13.39 -5.73 8.56
CA PRO A 126 -12.87 -6.81 7.72
C PRO A 126 -13.69 -6.96 6.44
N VAL A 127 -13.02 -7.23 5.31
CA VAL A 127 -13.69 -7.34 4.00
C VAL A 127 -13.44 -8.70 3.39
N VAL A 128 -14.48 -9.28 2.79
CA VAL A 128 -14.38 -10.44 1.91
C VAL A 128 -14.03 -9.93 0.51
N TRP A 129 -12.88 -10.33 -0.03
CA TRP A 129 -12.44 -9.87 -1.34
C TRP A 129 -13.05 -10.75 -2.45
N PRO A 130 -13.29 -10.23 -3.65
CA PRO A 130 -13.69 -11.05 -4.79
C PRO A 130 -12.62 -12.10 -5.16
N SER A 131 -13.04 -13.25 -5.72
CA SER A 131 -12.12 -14.34 -6.11
C SER A 131 -10.98 -13.88 -7.02
N GLU A 132 -11.26 -12.92 -7.91
CA GLU A 132 -10.30 -12.30 -8.82
C GLU A 132 -9.04 -11.76 -8.11
N ILE A 133 -9.17 -11.24 -6.89
CA ILE A 133 -8.02 -10.78 -6.11
C ILE A 133 -7.11 -11.97 -5.77
N PHE A 134 -7.69 -13.07 -5.34
CA PHE A 134 -6.95 -14.29 -4.98
C PHE A 134 -6.37 -14.98 -6.21
N GLU A 135 -7.09 -14.99 -7.33
CA GLU A 135 -6.60 -15.50 -8.61
C GLU A 135 -5.30 -14.78 -9.01
N ILE A 136 -5.31 -13.45 -9.03
CA ILE A 136 -4.11 -12.66 -9.37
C ILE A 136 -2.98 -12.93 -8.37
N LEU A 137 -3.29 -13.00 -7.07
CA LEU A 137 -2.28 -13.26 -6.03
C LEU A 137 -1.67 -14.67 -6.15
N ASN A 138 -2.46 -15.68 -6.50
CA ASN A 138 -1.95 -17.04 -6.71
C ASN A 138 -1.13 -17.14 -8.00
N ASP A 139 -1.58 -16.49 -9.09
CA ASP A 139 -0.82 -16.44 -10.35
C ASP A 139 0.56 -15.81 -10.15
N LEU A 140 0.62 -14.75 -9.35
CA LEU A 140 1.86 -14.08 -8.98
C LEU A 140 2.81 -14.97 -8.14
N GLU A 141 2.30 -15.98 -7.42
CA GLU A 141 3.12 -16.89 -6.61
C GLU A 141 4.07 -17.73 -7.47
N VAL A 142 3.68 -18.04 -8.70
CA VAL A 142 4.50 -18.87 -9.60
C VAL A 142 5.36 -18.05 -10.57
N GLU A 143 5.15 -16.74 -10.62
CA GLU A 143 5.88 -15.82 -11.50
C GLU A 143 7.13 -15.19 -10.85
N GLU A 144 8.16 -14.91 -11.65
CA GLU A 144 9.26 -14.06 -11.20
C GLU A 144 8.81 -12.59 -11.00
N PRO A 145 9.37 -11.88 -10.00
CA PRO A 145 10.39 -12.34 -9.04
C PRO A 145 9.80 -12.96 -7.76
N LEU A 146 8.50 -13.21 -7.69
CA LEU A 146 7.79 -13.53 -6.45
C LEU A 146 7.82 -15.02 -6.09
N ASN A 147 8.00 -15.90 -7.06
CA ASN A 147 8.18 -17.35 -6.86
C ASN A 147 9.27 -17.73 -5.84
N LEU A 148 10.29 -16.89 -5.70
CA LEU A 148 11.39 -17.06 -4.74
C LEU A 148 11.23 -16.22 -3.47
N SER A 149 10.20 -15.39 -3.35
CA SER A 149 10.01 -14.47 -2.23
C SER A 149 9.31 -15.16 -1.05
N SER A 150 10.07 -15.51 -0.01
CA SER A 150 9.52 -16.03 1.25
C SER A 150 8.56 -15.03 1.92
N LYS A 151 8.86 -13.73 1.80
CA LYS A 151 8.01 -12.65 2.29
C LYS A 151 6.65 -12.67 1.60
N TYR A 152 6.62 -12.90 0.29
CA TYR A 152 5.37 -12.99 -0.45
C TYR A 152 4.58 -14.25 -0.10
N LYS A 153 5.23 -15.40 0.03
CA LYS A 153 4.57 -16.65 0.48
C LYS A 153 3.95 -16.49 1.87
N GLY A 154 4.66 -15.86 2.80
CA GLY A 154 4.12 -15.55 4.13
C GLY A 154 2.91 -14.62 4.07
N PHE A 155 2.91 -13.64 3.17
CA PHE A 155 1.75 -12.79 2.92
C PHE A 155 0.56 -13.58 2.36
N LEU A 156 0.75 -14.47 1.38
CA LEU A 156 -0.33 -15.30 0.83
C LEU A 156 -0.96 -16.22 1.89
N GLU A 157 -0.15 -16.83 2.74
CA GLU A 157 -0.65 -17.63 3.87
C GLU A 157 -1.49 -16.79 4.84
N ALA A 158 -1.08 -15.55 5.12
CA ALA A 158 -1.85 -14.63 5.96
C ALA A 158 -3.17 -14.21 5.29
N VAL A 159 -3.17 -13.97 3.96
CA VAL A 159 -4.37 -13.70 3.16
C VAL A 159 -5.35 -14.87 3.25
N ARG A 160 -4.88 -16.10 2.99
CA ARG A 160 -5.70 -17.33 3.03
C ARG A 160 -6.31 -17.57 4.41
N ARG A 161 -5.52 -17.37 5.48
CA ARG A 161 -6.01 -17.48 6.86
C ARG A 161 -7.07 -16.45 7.19
N SER A 162 -6.83 -15.19 6.81
CA SER A 162 -7.80 -14.11 7.05
C SER A 162 -9.12 -14.37 6.35
N GLU A 163 -9.10 -14.96 5.16
CA GLU A 163 -10.32 -15.30 4.43
C GLU A 163 -11.10 -16.43 5.09
N GLN A 164 -10.39 -17.45 5.59
CA GLN A 164 -11.02 -18.54 6.33
C GLN A 164 -11.72 -18.05 7.60
N GLU A 165 -11.10 -17.12 8.34
CA GLU A 165 -11.66 -16.52 9.55
C GLU A 165 -12.94 -15.71 9.25
N LYS A 166 -13.00 -15.01 8.12
CA LYS A 166 -14.16 -14.21 7.69
C LYS A 166 -15.35 -15.08 7.25
N LEU A 167 -15.08 -16.30 6.75
CA LEU A 167 -16.09 -17.23 6.24
C LEU A 167 -16.64 -18.18 7.31
N THR A 168 -15.96 -18.36 8.44
CA THR A 168 -16.49 -19.13 9.58
C THR A 168 -17.53 -18.32 10.35
N PRO A 169 -18.79 -18.80 10.50
CA PRO A 169 -19.76 -18.17 11.39
C PRO A 169 -19.22 -18.24 12.82
N ALA A 170 -19.35 -17.15 13.58
CA ALA A 170 -19.11 -17.16 15.02
C ALA A 170 -19.80 -18.39 15.63
N GLY A 171 -19.01 -19.29 16.25
CA GLY A 171 -19.53 -20.52 16.84
C GLY A 171 -20.68 -20.23 17.81
N PRO A 172 -21.54 -21.23 18.10
CA PRO A 172 -22.74 -21.03 18.89
C PRO A 172 -22.41 -20.37 20.22
N VAL A 173 -23.03 -19.21 20.47
CA VAL A 173 -22.98 -18.50 21.75
C VAL A 173 -23.37 -19.51 22.83
N PRO A 174 -22.52 -19.75 23.85
CA PRO A 174 -22.88 -20.64 24.94
C PRO A 174 -24.16 -20.11 25.58
N ARG A 175 -25.25 -20.86 25.47
CA ARG A 175 -26.46 -20.57 26.23
C ARG A 175 -26.08 -20.68 27.70
N LEU A 176 -26.01 -19.53 28.37
CA LEU A 176 -25.99 -19.46 29.83
C LEU A 176 -27.20 -20.27 30.31
N ARG A 177 -26.93 -21.41 30.94
CA ARG A 177 -27.95 -22.14 31.69
C ARG A 177 -28.35 -21.25 32.86
N VAL A 178 -29.61 -20.85 32.88
CA VAL A 178 -30.30 -20.23 34.02
C VAL A 178 -30.43 -21.26 35.14
#